data_AF-A0A0A9FEI9-F1
#
_entry.id   AF-A0A0A9FEI9-F1
#
_cell.length_a   1.000
_cell.length_b   1.000
_cell.length_c   1.000
_cell.angle_alpha   90.00
_cell.angle_beta   90.00
_cell.angle_gamma   90.00
#
_symmetry.space_group_name_H-M   'P 1'
#
loop_
_entity.id
_entity.type
_entity.pdbx_description
1 polymer ?
#
loop_
_entity_poly.entity_id
_entity_poly.type
_entity_poly.pdbx_seq_one_letter_code
_entity_poly.pdbx_strand_id
1 'polypeptide(L)' 'MCVQGKAIDRPTMPDVVAMLSSNGITLPEPRQPAYTYTVLDVSVNVTALWSKNDVTITTTNGR' A
#
# COMPACT_ATOMS: atom_id res chain seq x y z
N MET A 1 -6.28 -1.05 3.59
CA MET A 1 -5.66 -0.43 2.39
C MET A 1 -5.67 -1.48 1.28
N CYS A 2 -6.45 -1.30 0.21
CA CYS A 2 -6.56 -2.28 -0.88
C CYS A 2 -5.38 -2.10 -1.84
N VAL A 3 -4.32 -2.89 -1.65
CA VAL A 3 -3.05 -2.75 -2.37
C VAL A 3 -2.90 -3.76 -3.51
N GLN A 4 -3.94 -4.49 -3.89
CA GLN A 4 -3.87 -5.56 -4.89
C GLN A 4 -3.38 -5.05 -6.26
N GLY A 5 -2.52 -5.84 -6.90
CA GLY A 5 -1.86 -5.52 -8.18
C GLY A 5 -2.81 -5.28 -9.35
N LYS A 6 -3.88 -6.07 -9.48
CA LYS A 6 -4.89 -5.86 -10.52
C LYS A 6 -6.07 -5.07 -9.97
N ALA A 7 -6.59 -4.13 -10.76
CA ALA A 7 -7.77 -3.34 -10.38
C ALA A 7 -9.00 -4.22 -10.09
N ILE A 8 -9.18 -5.29 -10.87
CA ILE A 8 -10.28 -6.26 -10.71
C ILE A 8 -10.21 -7.07 -9.41
N ASP A 9 -9.05 -7.11 -8.76
CA ASP A 9 -8.85 -7.85 -7.51
C ASP A 9 -9.14 -6.99 -6.27
N ARG A 10 -9.45 -5.70 -6.46
CA ARG A 10 -9.78 -4.79 -5.36
C ARG A 10 -11.24 -5.00 -4.98
N PRO A 11 -11.56 -5.13 -3.69
CA PRO A 11 -12.95 -5.17 -3.25
C PRO A 11 -13.64 -3.85 -3.59
N THR A 12 -14.91 -3.92 -3.96
CA THR A 12 -15.74 -2.74 -4.17
C THR A 12 -16.05 -2.07 -2.84
N MET A 13 -16.48 -0.80 -2.82
CA MET A 13 -16.86 -0.13 -1.57
C MET A 13 -17.95 -0.87 -0.79
N PRO A 14 -19.02 -1.40 -1.43
CA PRO A 14 -19.98 -2.27 -0.75
C PRO A 14 -19.34 -3.50 -0.07
N ASP A 15 -18.39 -4.16 -0.74
CA ASP A 15 -17.67 -5.31 -0.15
C ASP A 15 -16.88 -4.88 1.09
N VAL A 16 -16.19 -3.74 1.02
CA VAL A 16 -15.44 -3.18 2.15
C VAL A 16 -16.36 -2.86 3.33
N VAL A 17 -17.53 -2.25 3.07
CA VAL A 17 -18.51 -1.96 4.14
C VAL A 17 -19.05 -3.25 4.74
N ALA A 18 -19.41 -4.25 3.93
CA ALA A 18 -19.87 -5.54 4.43
C ALA A 18 -18.82 -6.26 5.31
N MET A 19 -17.55 -6.20 4.90
CA MET A 19 -16.41 -6.72 5.68
C MET A 19 -16.22 -6.00 7.01
N LEU A 20 -16.42 -4.68 7.05
CA LEU A 20 -16.26 -3.87 8.27
C LEU A 20 -17.47 -3.97 9.21
N SER A 21 -18.67 -4.14 8.66
CA SER A 21 -19.92 -4.19 9.43
C SER A 21 -20.21 -5.56 10.05
N SER A 22 -19.45 -6.58 9.69
CA SER A 22 -19.70 -7.95 10.12
C SER A 22 -18.63 -8.41 11.13
N ASN A 23 -19.04 -8.54 12.39
CA ASN A 23 -18.20 -9.13 13.42
C ASN A 23 -18.04 -10.64 13.15
N GLY A 24 -16.86 -11.05 12.69
CA GLY A 24 -16.50 -12.46 12.56
C GLY A 24 -16.58 -13.07 11.17
N ILE A 25 -16.69 -12.26 10.10
CA ILE A 25 -16.50 -12.80 8.75
C ILE A 25 -15.01 -13.10 8.54
N THR A 26 -14.74 -14.33 8.08
CA THR A 26 -13.41 -14.70 7.59
C THR A 26 -13.16 -13.92 6.30
N LEU A 27 -12.29 -12.90 6.38
CA LEU A 27 -11.89 -12.13 5.22
C LEU A 27 -11.12 -13.04 4.25
N PRO A 28 -11.38 -12.95 2.94
CA PRO A 28 -10.58 -13.66 1.94
C PRO A 28 -9.14 -13.17 2.04
N GLU A 29 -8.20 -14.08 1.80
CA GLU A 29 -6.78 -13.75 1.86
C GLU A 29 -6.44 -12.67 0.81
N PRO A 30 -5.79 -11.56 1.21
CA PRO A 30 -5.41 -10.52 0.28
C PRO A 30 -4.48 -11.07 -0.81
N ARG A 31 -4.80 -10.80 -2.08
CA ARG A 31 -3.86 -11.07 -3.18
C ARG A 31 -2.58 -10.24 -3.05
N GLN A 32 -1.52 -10.68 -3.74
CA GLN A 32 -0.24 -9.99 -3.74
C GLN A 32 -0.41 -8.49 -4.06
N PRO A 33 0.21 -7.62 -3.25
CA PRO A 33 0.22 -6.19 -3.50
C PRO A 33 0.82 -5.86 -4.88
N ALA A 34 0.44 -4.73 -5.44
CA ALA A 34 1.04 -4.17 -6.66
C ALA A 34 2.55 -3.95 -6.54
N TYR A 35 3.04 -3.79 -5.32
CA TYR A 35 4.44 -3.59 -5.00
C TYR A 35 4.83 -4.50 -3.84
N THR A 36 5.68 -5.49 -4.13
CA THR A 36 6.32 -6.35 -3.13
C THR A 36 7.82 -6.18 -3.23
N TYR A 37 8.52 -6.06 -2.10
CA TYR A 37 9.98 -6.13 -2.10
C TYR A 37 10.42 -7.54 -2.49
N THR A 38 10.86 -7.71 -3.73
CA THR A 38 11.60 -8.90 -4.12
C THR A 38 13.05 -8.68 -3.70
N VAL A 39 13.57 -9.51 -2.80
CA VAL A 39 15.02 -9.56 -2.59
C VAL A 39 15.60 -10.18 -3.85
N LEU A 40 15.95 -9.33 -4.81
CA LEU A 40 16.66 -9.74 -6.00
C LEU A 40 18.10 -10.04 -5.55
N ASP A 41 18.52 -11.30 -5.56
CA ASP A 41 19.93 -11.69 -5.37
C ASP A 41 20.71 -11.31 -6.63
N VAL A 42 20.84 -10.01 -6.85
CA VAL A 42 21.65 -9.40 -7.89
C VAL A 42 22.31 -8.23 -7.20
N SER A 43 23.62 -8.06 -7.38
CA SER A 43 24.40 -6.91 -6.91
C SER A 43 24.00 -5.62 -7.65
N VAL A 44 22.70 -5.30 -7.68
CA VAL A 44 22.19 -4.00 -8.09
C VAL A 44 22.47 -3.08 -6.92
N ASN A 45 23.04 -1.90 -7.18
CA ASN A 45 23.21 -0.87 -6.16
C ASN A 45 21.84 -0.56 -5.56
N VAL A 46 21.58 -1.16 -4.40
CA VAL A 46 20.31 -1.20 -3.67
C VAL A 46 19.78 0.21 -3.40
N THR A 47 20.67 1.20 -3.38
CA THR A 47 20.39 2.63 -3.23
C THR A 47 19.57 3.26 -4.37
N ALA A 48 19.52 2.68 -5.58
CA ALA A 48 18.80 3.25 -6.72
C ALA A 48 17.34 2.74 -6.88
N LEU A 49 16.92 1.77 -6.05
CA LEU A 49 15.63 1.09 -6.22
C LEU A 49 14.45 1.78 -5.53
N TRP A 50 14.70 2.78 -4.67
CA TRP A 50 13.65 3.43 -3.89
C TRP A 50 13.67 4.94 -4.06
N SER A 51 12.49 5.53 -4.25
CA SER A 51 12.36 6.99 -4.28
C SER A 51 12.48 7.55 -2.87
N LYS A 52 13.43 8.46 -2.66
CA LYS A 52 13.52 9.24 -1.44
C LYS A 52 12.47 10.36 -1.49
N ASN A 53 11.58 10.39 -0.51
CA ASN A 53 10.65 11.51 -0.35
C ASN A 53 11.34 12.58 0.49
N ASP A 54 11.84 13.65 -0.13
CA ASP A 54 12.37 14.80 0.59
C ASP A 54 11.23 15.69 1.10
N VAL A 55 11.34 16.18 2.34
CA VAL A 55 10.35 17.03 3.01
C VAL A 55 10.96 18.38 3.30
N THR A 56 10.27 19.45 2.92
CA THR A 56 10.67 20.84 3.25
C THR A 56 9.77 21.38 4.35
N ILE A 57 10.37 21.77 5.48
CA ILE A 57 9.65 22.40 6.60
C ILE A 57 9.81 23.91 6.49
N THR A 58 8.69 24.63 6.34
CA THR A 58 8.66 26.10 6.39
C THR A 58 8.04 26.56 7.71
N THR A 59 8.67 27.51 8.39
CA THR A 59 8.12 28.13 9.61
C THR A 59 7.04 29.15 9.23
N THR A 60 5.84 29.01 9.78
CA THR A 60 4.78 30.01 9.65
C THR A 60 4.98 31.08 10.71
N ASN A 61 5.44 32.27 10.33
CA ASN A 61 5.51 33.41 11.25
C ASN A 61 4.09 33.97 11.44
N GLY A 62 3.40 33.53 12.50
CA GLY A 62 2.09 34.04 12.88
C GLY A 62 2.20 35.48 13.38
N ARG A 63 1.30 36.35 12.93
CA ARG A 63 1.09 37.70 13.46
C ARG A 63 -0.20 37.74 14.25
#